data_AF-A0A7G9SPQ8-F1
#
_entry.id   AF-A0A7G9SPQ8-F1
#
_cell.length_a   1.000
_cell.length_b   1.000
_cell.length_c   1.000
_cell.angle_alpha   90.00
_cell.angle_beta   90.00
_cell.angle_gamma   90.00
#
_symmetry.space_group_name_H-M   'P 1'
#
loop_
_entity.id
_entity.type
_entity.pdbx_description
1 polymer ?
#
loop_
_entity_poly.entity_id
_entity_poly.type
_entity_poly.pdbx_seq_one_letter_code
_entity_poly.pdbx_strand_id
1 'polypeptide(L)'
;MTDYGSRAERWVATRWPTIRARGMWRFVLLKGVAFWGGLMFAFLAIMMLVQFGVAHPKFPLLLAVALPLCAIGGLGWGLLTWFFNERIFRALHNFR
;
A
#
# COMPACT_ATOMS: atom_id res chain seq x y z
N MET A 1 22.17 24.33 -9.79
CA MET A 1 21.39 23.24 -10.41
C MET A 1 21.36 22.10 -9.41
N THR A 2 20.22 21.83 -8.78
CA THR A 2 20.09 20.75 -7.79
C THR A 2 20.04 19.42 -8.54
N ASP A 3 21.13 18.66 -8.43
CA ASP A 3 21.27 17.30 -8.93
C ASP A 3 20.35 16.38 -8.09
N TYR A 4 19.10 16.27 -8.52
CA TYR A 4 18.19 15.24 -8.03
C TYR A 4 18.47 14.00 -8.89
N GLY A 5 19.44 13.20 -8.42
CA GLY A 5 20.00 12.05 -9.13
C GLY A 5 18.97 10.97 -9.47
N SER A 6 17.79 10.96 -8.84
CA SER A 6 16.70 10.05 -9.21
C SER A 6 15.37 10.77 -9.53
N ARG A 7 14.65 10.26 -10.53
CA ARG A 7 13.29 10.71 -10.89
C ARG A 7 12.34 10.64 -9.69
N ALA A 8 12.60 9.72 -8.77
CA ALA A 8 11.88 9.56 -7.52
C ALA A 8 12.08 10.76 -6.57
N GLU A 9 13.30 11.28 -6.42
CA GLU A 9 13.57 12.44 -5.56
C GLU A 9 12.84 13.70 -6.01
N ARG A 10 12.85 14.01 -7.31
CA ARG A 10 12.12 15.17 -7.85
C ARG A 10 10.62 15.05 -7.63
N TRP A 11 10.10 13.84 -7.83
CA TRP A 11 8.70 13.54 -7.60
C TRP A 11 8.34 13.69 -6.12
N VAL A 12 9.16 13.14 -5.21
CA VAL A 12 8.98 13.29 -3.76
C VAL A 12 9.04 14.77 -3.36
N ALA A 13 10.03 15.54 -3.79
CA ALA A 13 10.14 16.95 -3.43
C ALA A 13 8.93 17.81 -3.84
N THR A 14 8.29 17.51 -4.99
CA THR A 14 7.13 18.27 -5.49
C THR A 14 5.78 17.71 -5.05
N ARG A 15 5.59 16.38 -5.04
CA ARG A 15 4.31 15.72 -4.73
C ARG A 15 4.15 15.32 -3.27
N TRP A 16 5.24 14.99 -2.57
CA TRP A 16 5.18 14.55 -1.17
C TRP A 16 4.54 15.56 -0.23
N PRO A 17 4.83 16.89 -0.27
CA PRO A 17 4.16 17.84 0.63
C PRO A 17 2.63 17.85 0.46
N THR A 18 2.13 17.70 -0.77
CA THR A 18 0.68 17.63 -1.05
C THR A 18 0.05 16.33 -0.54
N ILE A 19 0.77 15.22 -0.63
CA ILE A 19 0.33 13.91 -0.11
C ILE A 19 0.37 13.91 1.42
N ARG A 20 1.42 14.50 2.01
CA ARG A 20 1.59 14.67 3.46
C ARG A 20 0.46 15.49 4.06
N ALA A 21 0.06 16.57 3.39
CA ALA A 21 -1.07 17.43 3.80
C ALA A 21 -2.43 16.70 3.84
N ARG A 22 -2.60 15.60 3.09
CA ARG A 22 -3.83 14.78 3.10
C ARG A 22 -3.89 13.77 4.25
N GLY A 23 -2.81 13.60 5.00
CA GLY A 23 -2.73 12.74 6.19
C GLY A 23 -2.26 11.31 5.91
N MET A 24 -1.40 10.81 6.81
CA MET A 24 -0.79 9.47 6.74
C MET A 24 -1.82 8.35 6.62
N TRP A 25 -2.81 8.34 7.50
CA TRP A 25 -3.84 7.29 7.54
C TRP A 25 -4.64 7.19 6.26
N ARG A 26 -4.92 8.33 5.60
CA ARG A 26 -5.67 8.36 4.34
C ARG A 26 -4.87 7.73 3.21
N PHE A 27 -3.57 7.99 3.16
CA PHE A 27 -2.67 7.35 2.19
C PHE A 27 -2.50 5.85 2.47
N VAL A 28 -2.23 5.47 3.72
CA VAL A 28 -2.07 4.08 4.13
C VAL A 28 -3.35 3.27 3.85
N LEU A 29 -4.52 3.81 4.19
CA LEU A 29 -5.80 3.14 3.94
C LEU A 29 -6.15 3.07 2.46
N LEU A 30 -5.97 4.14 1.67
CA LEU A 30 -6.34 4.13 0.24
C LEU A 30 -5.34 3.38 -0.63
N LYS A 31 -4.04 3.62 -0.47
CA LYS A 31 -2.98 3.04 -1.32
C LYS A 31 -2.45 1.71 -0.79
N GLY A 32 -2.42 1.52 0.53
CA GLY A 32 -1.99 0.28 1.16
C GLY A 32 -3.13 -0.72 1.31
N VAL A 33 -4.13 -0.39 2.11
CA VAL A 33 -5.20 -1.36 2.44
C VAL A 33 -6.17 -1.56 1.28
N ALA A 34 -6.74 -0.48 0.75
CA ALA A 34 -7.78 -0.59 -0.28
C ALA A 34 -7.19 -1.04 -1.63
N PHE A 35 -6.04 -0.50 -2.03
CA PHE A 35 -5.41 -0.90 -3.29
C PHE A 35 -4.72 -2.25 -3.17
N TRP A 36 -3.79 -2.43 -2.23
CA TRP A 36 -3.01 -3.67 -2.13
C TRP A 36 -3.76 -4.80 -1.42
N GLY A 37 -4.36 -4.52 -0.25
CA GLY A 37 -5.19 -5.50 0.45
C GLY A 37 -6.43 -5.91 -0.37
N GLY A 38 -7.08 -4.94 -1.02
CA GLY A 38 -8.22 -5.20 -1.91
C GLY A 38 -7.84 -5.97 -3.17
N LEU A 39 -6.73 -5.63 -3.83
CA LEU A 39 -6.24 -6.37 -5.00
C LEU A 39 -5.84 -7.80 -4.64
N MET A 40 -5.16 -7.99 -3.50
CA MET A 40 -4.74 -9.32 -3.06
C MET A 40 -5.94 -10.17 -2.63
N PHE A 41 -6.92 -9.57 -1.96
CA PHE A 41 -8.20 -10.22 -1.66
C PHE A 41 -8.96 -10.60 -2.93
N ALA A 42 -9.05 -9.69 -3.91
CA ALA A 42 -9.69 -9.97 -5.19
C ALA A 42 -8.97 -11.12 -5.94
N PHE A 43 -7.64 -11.11 -5.94
CA PHE A 43 -6.84 -12.18 -6.54
C PHE A 43 -7.08 -13.53 -5.86
N LEU A 44 -7.05 -13.56 -4.52
CA LEU A 44 -7.36 -14.76 -3.73
C LEU A 44 -8.78 -15.24 -4.00
N ALA A 45 -9.78 -14.33 -4.01
CA ALA A 45 -11.16 -14.67 -4.30
C ALA A 45 -11.32 -15.27 -5.70
N ILE A 46 -10.66 -14.71 -6.72
CA ILE A 46 -10.68 -15.22 -8.10
C ILE A 46 -10.00 -16.59 -8.19
N MET A 47 -8.78 -16.74 -7.65
CA MET A 47 -8.07 -18.03 -7.63
C MET A 47 -8.90 -19.11 -6.96
N MET A 48 -9.53 -18.77 -5.83
CA MET A 48 -10.33 -19.72 -5.07
C MET A 48 -11.61 -20.09 -5.81
N LEU A 49 -12.27 -19.12 -6.46
CA LEU A 49 -13.42 -19.36 -7.36
C LEU A 49 -13.05 -20.32 -8.50
N VAL A 50 -11.88 -20.15 -9.10
CA VAL A 50 -11.37 -21.00 -10.19
C VAL A 50 -10.99 -22.40 -9.70
N GLN A 51 -10.36 -22.53 -8.52
CA GLN A 51 -9.90 -23.82 -8.00
C GLN A 51 -11.00 -24.68 -7.38
N PHE A 52 -11.88 -24.09 -6.58
CA PHE A 52 -12.80 -24.85 -5.72
C PHE A 52 -14.26 -24.74 -6.16
N GLY A 53 -14.60 -23.78 -7.02
CA GLY A 53 -15.99 -23.46 -7.35
C GLY A 53 -16.77 -22.89 -6.16
N VAL A 54 -17.91 -22.25 -6.44
CA VAL A 54 -18.72 -21.51 -5.46
C VAL A 54 -19.31 -22.37 -4.32
N ALA A 55 -19.20 -23.70 -4.41
CA ALA A 55 -19.91 -24.67 -3.59
C ALA A 55 -19.12 -25.19 -2.37
N HIS A 56 -17.87 -24.76 -2.16
CA HIS A 56 -17.09 -25.28 -1.04
C HIS A 56 -17.47 -24.62 0.30
N PRO A 57 -17.94 -25.36 1.32
CA PRO A 57 -18.41 -24.79 2.59
C PRO A 57 -17.32 -24.08 3.42
N LYS A 58 -16.04 -24.26 3.05
CA LYS A 58 -14.88 -23.62 3.72
C LYS A 58 -14.52 -22.26 3.11
N PHE A 59 -15.13 -21.90 1.97
CA PHE A 59 -14.87 -20.65 1.24
C PHE A 59 -15.12 -19.38 2.07
N PRO A 60 -16.27 -19.22 2.76
CA PRO A 60 -16.49 -18.02 3.58
C PRO A 60 -15.54 -17.95 4.78
N LEU A 61 -15.14 -19.10 5.35
CA LEU A 61 -14.20 -19.18 6.46
C LEU A 61 -12.79 -18.77 6.05
N LEU A 62 -12.35 -19.19 4.86
CA LEU A 62 -11.07 -18.80 4.29
C LEU A 62 -11.05 -17.32 3.90
N LEU A 63 -12.14 -16.78 3.34
CA LEU A 63 -12.27 -15.34 3.10
C LEU A 63 -12.25 -14.54 4.41
N ALA A 64 -12.92 -15.02 5.46
CA ALA A 64 -12.95 -14.37 6.76
C ALA A 64 -11.57 -14.29 7.43
N VAL A 65 -10.67 -15.25 7.15
CA VAL A 65 -9.28 -15.24 7.62
C VAL A 65 -8.35 -14.48 6.66
N ALA A 66 -8.59 -14.58 5.35
CA ALA A 66 -7.82 -13.89 4.33
C ALA A 66 -8.02 -12.37 4.37
N LEU A 67 -9.22 -11.89 4.70
CA LEU A 67 -9.55 -10.47 4.80
C LEU A 67 -8.68 -9.74 5.85
N PRO A 68 -8.61 -10.17 7.13
CA PRO A 68 -7.75 -9.52 8.12
C PRO A 68 -6.27 -9.69 7.79
N LEU A 69 -5.83 -10.84 7.25
CA LEU A 69 -4.44 -11.02 6.78
C LEU A 69 -4.08 -10.04 5.66
N CYS A 70 -4.95 -9.87 4.67
CA CYS A 70 -4.79 -8.89 3.59
C CYS A 70 -4.85 -7.45 4.11
N ALA A 71 -5.71 -7.16 5.09
CA ALA A 71 -5.79 -5.84 5.70
C ALA A 71 -4.51 -5.49 6.48
N ILE A 72 -3.95 -6.44 7.23
CA ILE A 72 -2.68 -6.28 7.96
C ILE A 72 -1.52 -6.13 6.98
N GLY A 73 -1.48 -6.95 5.93
CA GLY A 73 -0.48 -6.85 4.86
C GLY A 73 -0.55 -5.50 4.14
N GLY A 74 -1.75 -5.05 3.78
CA GLY A 74 -1.98 -3.74 3.16
C GLY A 74 -1.65 -2.56 4.09
N LEU A 75 -1.93 -2.69 5.39
CA LEU A 75 -1.54 -1.71 6.41
C LEU A 75 -0.02 -1.60 6.51
N GLY A 76 0.65 -2.75 6.65
CA GLY A 76 2.12 -2.83 6.73
C GLY A 76 2.77 -2.25 5.48
N TRP A 77 2.25 -2.58 4.29
CA TRP A 77 2.76 -2.05 3.03
C TRP A 77 2.53 -0.54 2.87
N GLY A 78 1.35 -0.04 3.27
CA GLY A 78 1.05 1.38 3.28
C GLY A 78 1.97 2.15 4.22
N LEU A 79 2.20 1.64 5.43
CA LEU A 79 3.14 2.19 6.42
C LEU A 79 4.57 2.16 5.90
N LEU A 80 5.00 1.05 5.31
CA LEU A 80 6.33 0.90 4.72
C LEU A 80 6.54 1.94 3.61
N THR A 81 5.58 2.06 2.69
CA THR A 81 5.63 3.04 1.59
C THR A 81 5.67 4.47 2.12
N TRP A 82 4.93 4.77 3.19
CA TRP A 82 5.00 6.06 3.85
C TRP A 82 6.37 6.31 4.48
N PHE A 83 6.90 5.33 5.20
CA PHE A 83 8.20 5.43 5.87
C PHE A 83 9.35 5.63 4.87
N PHE A 84 9.34 4.90 3.75
CA PHE A 84 10.32 5.11 2.67
C PHE A 84 10.25 6.51 2.08
N ASN A 85 9.04 7.01 1.78
CA ASN A 85 8.89 8.36 1.24
C ASN A 85 9.33 9.44 2.25
N GLU A 86 8.95 9.30 3.53
CA GLU A 86 9.37 10.23 4.58
C GLU A 86 10.90 10.17 4.79
N ARG A 87 11.50 8.99 4.70
CA ARG A 87 12.97 8.79 4.77
C ARG A 87 13.69 9.47 3.61
N ILE A 88 13.20 9.30 2.37
CA ILE A 88 13.77 9.96 1.18
C ILE A 88 13.63 11.48 1.31
N PHE A 89 12.46 11.97 1.74
CA PHE A 89 12.23 13.40 1.95
C PHE A 89 13.16 13.98 3.03
N ARG A 90 13.34 13.29 4.15
CA ARG A 90 14.29 13.71 5.20
C ARG A 90 15.72 13.69 4.71
N ALA A 91 16.14 12.67 3.96
CA ALA A 91 17.48 12.61 3.38
C ALA A 91 17.72 13.79 2.42
N LEU A 92 16.77 14.11 1.55
CA LEU A 92 16.82 15.29 0.67
C LEU A 92 16.95 16.61 1.43
N HIS A 93 16.30 16.74 2.60
CA HIS A 93 16.33 17.96 3.39
C HIS A 93 17.57 18.06 4.31
N ASN A 94 18.14 16.94 4.76
CA ASN A 94 19.38 16.92 5.58
C ASN A 94 20.65 17.17 4.75
N PHE A 95 20.60 16.99 3.44
CA PHE A 95 21.69 17.32 2.52
C PHE A 95 21.77 18.81 2.15
N ARG A 96 20.94 19.66 2.75
CA ARG A 96 20.88 21.11 2.54
C ARG A 96 21.29 21.85 3.80
#